data_AF-A0A9P9IMK6-F1
#
_entry.id   AF-A0A9P9IMK6-F1
#
_cell.length_a   1.000
_cell.length_b   1.000
_cell.length_c   1.000
_cell.angle_alpha   90.00
_cell.angle_beta   90.00
_cell.angle_gamma   90.00
#
_symmetry.space_group_name_H-M   'P 1'
#
loop_
_entity.id
_entity.type
_entity.pdbx_description
1 polymer ?
#
loop_
_entity_poly.entity_id
_entity_poly.type
_entity_poly.pdbx_seq_one_letter_code
_entity_poly.pdbx_strand_id
1 'polypeptide(L)'
;WPLEPLVQTWVRIYREIEKCSADCPPEGTSLLHVVSGYVLIQPLSVILQKADQLGTNIDCREYYGRTPLSWAARNGHEAIVKLLLATGKADADSKDAVYGRTPLLWAAEKGHETIIKLL
;
A
#
# COMPACT_ATOMS: atom_id res chain seq x y z
N TRP A 1 15.93 6.89 -13.27
CA TRP A 1 14.46 6.94 -13.22
C TRP A 1 13.92 6.19 -14.42
N PRO A 2 13.20 5.06 -14.27
CA PRO A 2 12.29 4.66 -15.32
C PRO A 2 11.12 5.65 -15.27
N LEU A 3 10.99 6.38 -16.36
CA LEU A 3 10.07 7.49 -16.64
C LEU A 3 8.74 7.45 -15.84
N GLU A 4 8.48 8.49 -15.05
CA GLU A 4 7.22 8.81 -14.35
C GLU A 4 6.01 8.63 -15.25
N PRO A 5 6.09 9.00 -16.55
CA PRO A 5 5.07 8.66 -17.54
C PRO A 5 4.73 7.17 -17.62
N LEU A 6 5.72 6.27 -17.59
CA LEU A 6 5.48 4.82 -17.68
C LEU A 6 4.73 4.31 -16.46
N VAL A 7 5.09 4.75 -15.27
CA VAL A 7 4.41 4.34 -14.03
C VAL A 7 2.99 4.91 -13.95
N GLN A 8 2.81 6.18 -14.30
CA GLN A 8 1.48 6.81 -14.36
C GLN A 8 0.60 6.18 -15.46
N THR A 9 1.19 5.87 -16.60
CA THR A 9 0.52 5.16 -17.70
C THR A 9 0.16 3.74 -17.26
N TRP A 10 1.05 3.04 -16.56
CA TRP A 10 0.77 1.72 -16.00
C TRP A 10 -0.37 1.79 -14.99
N VAL A 11 -0.37 2.74 -14.04
CA VAL A 11 -1.48 2.94 -13.08
C VAL A 11 -2.79 3.24 -13.79
N ARG A 12 -2.78 4.05 -14.86
CA ARG A 12 -3.97 4.32 -15.68
C ARG A 12 -4.47 3.07 -16.40
N ILE A 13 -3.60 2.36 -17.10
CA ILE A 13 -3.94 1.12 -17.80
C ILE A 13 -4.46 0.09 -16.79
N TYR A 14 -3.83 0.01 -15.63
CA TYR A 14 -4.22 -0.87 -14.54
C TYR A 14 -5.63 -0.56 -14.03
N ARG A 15 -5.94 0.70 -13.70
CA ARG A 15 -7.29 1.14 -13.30
C ARG A 15 -8.34 0.80 -14.36
N GLU A 16 -8.01 0.90 -15.65
CA GLU A 16 -8.95 0.55 -16.72
C GLU A 16 -9.16 -0.96 -16.87
N ILE A 17 -8.10 -1.77 -16.75
CA ILE A 17 -8.19 -3.23 -16.81
C ILE A 17 -8.93 -3.79 -15.58
N GLU A 18 -8.71 -3.19 -14.41
CA GLU A 18 -9.21 -3.71 -13.14
C GLU A 18 -10.61 -3.24 -12.76
N LYS A 19 -11.18 -2.24 -13.47
CA LYS A 19 -12.64 -1.96 -13.41
C LYS A 19 -13.50 -3.19 -13.72
N CYS A 20 -12.94 -4.18 -14.41
CA CYS A 20 -13.58 -5.46 -14.71
C CYS A 20 -13.33 -6.55 -13.66
N SER A 21 -12.52 -6.27 -12.63
CA SER A 21 -12.16 -7.16 -11.53
C SER A 21 -12.83 -6.74 -10.22
N ALA A 22 -13.16 -7.70 -9.36
CA ALA A 22 -13.69 -7.42 -8.02
C ALA A 22 -12.65 -6.74 -7.09
N ASP A 23 -11.37 -6.70 -7.48
CA ASP A 23 -10.28 -6.10 -6.72
C ASP A 23 -9.87 -4.69 -7.21
N CYS A 24 -10.73 -4.00 -7.98
CA CYS A 24 -10.47 -2.64 -8.45
C CYS A 24 -10.02 -1.69 -7.32
N PRO A 25 -8.93 -0.91 -7.51
CA PRO A 25 -8.45 0.04 -6.55
C PRO A 25 -9.52 1.11 -6.34
N PRO A 26 -9.90 1.36 -5.08
CA PRO A 26 -10.81 2.44 -4.74
C PRO A 26 -10.32 3.81 -5.20
N GLU A 27 -11.25 4.76 -5.23
CA GLU A 27 -10.93 6.16 -5.49
C GLU A 27 -9.90 6.68 -4.47
N GLY A 28 -9.03 7.61 -4.90
CA GLY A 28 -7.96 8.13 -4.05
C GLY A 28 -6.76 7.19 -3.85
N THR A 29 -6.75 5.99 -4.46
CA THR A 29 -5.59 5.09 -4.43
C THR A 29 -4.36 5.77 -5.04
N SER A 30 -3.38 6.06 -4.18
CA SER A 30 -2.10 6.66 -4.57
C SER A 30 -1.12 5.62 -5.12
N LEU A 31 -0.05 6.07 -5.78
CA LEU A 31 1.01 5.16 -6.24
C LEU A 31 1.59 4.33 -5.08
N LEU A 32 1.67 4.90 -3.87
CA LEU A 32 2.17 4.23 -2.68
C LEU A 32 1.29 3.02 -2.28
N HIS A 33 -0.04 3.13 -2.41
CA HIS A 33 -0.95 2.01 -2.19
C HIS A 33 -0.69 0.89 -3.20
N VAL A 34 -0.59 1.25 -4.48
CA VAL A 34 -0.34 0.29 -5.56
C VAL A 34 0.98 -0.45 -5.34
N VAL A 35 2.10 0.27 -5.18
CA VAL A 35 3.41 -0.40 -4.99
C VAL A 35 3.51 -1.16 -3.68
N SER A 36 2.60 -0.92 -2.71
CA SER A 36 2.51 -1.68 -1.46
C SER A 36 1.63 -2.93 -1.60
N GLY A 37 0.58 -2.81 -2.41
CA GLY A 37 -0.33 -3.91 -2.75
C GLY A 37 0.26 -4.94 -3.70
N TYR A 38 1.40 -4.68 -4.33
CA TYR A 38 2.13 -5.59 -5.23
C TYR A 38 3.60 -5.68 -4.82
N VAL A 39 4.32 -6.74 -5.16
CA VAL A 39 5.74 -6.94 -4.78
C VAL A 39 6.68 -6.03 -5.61
N LEU A 40 6.45 -4.72 -5.58
CA LEU A 40 7.19 -3.69 -6.32
C LEU A 40 8.19 -2.97 -5.39
N ILE A 41 9.13 -3.74 -4.85
CA ILE A 41 10.09 -3.28 -3.83
C ILE A 41 10.95 -2.12 -4.34
N GLN A 42 11.50 -2.22 -5.56
CA GLN A 42 12.42 -1.19 -6.09
C GLN A 42 11.72 0.17 -6.28
N PRO A 43 10.52 0.24 -6.90
CA PRO A 43 9.72 1.47 -6.90
C PRO A 43 9.41 2.01 -5.51
N LEU A 44 9.00 1.15 -4.57
CA LEU A 44 8.68 1.56 -3.20
C LEU A 44 9.86 2.21 -2.50
N SER A 45 11.04 1.60 -2.53
CA SER A 45 12.25 2.14 -1.89
C SER A 45 12.61 3.54 -2.41
N VAL A 46 12.46 3.75 -3.73
CA VAL A 46 12.71 5.06 -4.35
C VAL A 46 11.67 6.10 -3.92
N ILE A 47 10.39 5.70 -3.83
CA ILE A 47 9.32 6.60 -3.36
C ILE A 47 9.58 7.01 -1.90
N LEU A 48 9.94 6.05 -1.03
CA LEU A 48 10.22 6.34 0.38
C LEU A 48 11.46 7.24 0.55
N GLN A 49 12.52 7.04 -0.24
CA GLN A 49 13.70 7.91 -0.22
C GLN A 49 13.37 9.37 -0.59
N LYS A 50 12.45 9.57 -1.55
CA LYS A 50 12.00 10.91 -1.95
C LYS A 50 10.92 11.48 -1.04
N ALA A 51 10.20 10.65 -0.31
CA ALA A 51 9.11 11.06 0.57
C ALA A 51 9.56 12.07 1.63
N ASP A 52 10.78 11.90 2.16
CA ASP A 52 11.36 12.82 3.14
C ASP A 52 11.64 14.21 2.56
N GLN A 53 12.02 14.30 1.28
CA GLN A 53 12.31 15.56 0.60
C GLN A 53 11.03 16.30 0.17
N LEU A 54 9.98 15.54 -0.17
CA LEU A 54 8.73 16.06 -0.72
C LEU A 54 7.61 16.16 0.31
N GLY A 55 7.85 15.76 1.56
CA GLY A 55 6.81 15.71 2.60
C GLY A 55 5.66 14.77 2.25
N THR A 56 5.94 13.65 1.57
CA THR A 56 4.91 12.70 1.16
C THR A 56 4.31 11.99 2.37
N ASN A 57 2.99 12.00 2.48
CA ASN A 57 2.28 11.26 3.53
C ASN A 57 2.30 9.75 3.23
N ILE A 58 3.06 8.99 4.03
CA ILE A 58 3.18 7.53 3.90
C ILE A 58 1.90 6.82 4.37
N ASP A 59 1.18 7.42 5.33
CA ASP A 59 -0.13 6.97 5.81
C ASP A 59 -1.29 7.63 5.06
N CYS A 60 -1.08 7.94 3.78
CA CYS A 60 -2.18 8.37 2.92
C CYS A 60 -3.30 7.33 2.95
N ARG A 61 -4.55 7.79 3.00
CA ARG A 61 -5.73 6.94 3.03
C ARG A 61 -6.44 7.02 1.70
N GLU A 62 -6.77 5.88 1.12
CA GLU A 62 -7.71 5.83 0.00
C GLU A 62 -9.17 5.95 0.51
N TYR A 63 -10.15 5.95 -0.40
CA TYR A 63 -11.58 6.16 -0.11
C TYR A 63 -12.18 5.26 1.00
N TYR A 64 -11.77 3.99 1.09
CA TYR A 64 -12.15 3.06 2.16
C TYR A 64 -11.36 3.26 3.45
N GLY A 65 -10.48 4.25 3.51
CA GLY A 65 -9.68 4.58 4.70
C GLY A 65 -8.49 3.65 4.94
N ARG A 66 -8.17 2.74 4.02
CA ARG A 66 -7.00 1.85 4.13
C ARG A 66 -5.73 2.63 3.81
N THR A 67 -4.64 2.24 4.47
CA THR A 67 -3.30 2.79 4.22
C THR A 67 -2.51 1.84 3.31
N PRO A 68 -1.37 2.27 2.76
CA PRO A 68 -0.45 1.39 2.05
C PRO A 68 -0.02 0.18 2.89
N LEU A 69 0.12 0.35 4.21
CA LEU A 69 0.42 -0.73 5.14
C LEU A 69 -0.73 -1.73 5.24
N SER A 70 -1.99 -1.28 5.27
CA SER A 70 -3.16 -2.18 5.21
C SER A 70 -3.19 -3.02 3.94
N TRP A 71 -2.78 -2.44 2.79
CA TRP A 71 -2.70 -3.17 1.51
C TRP A 71 -1.60 -4.22 1.52
N ALA A 72 -0.40 -3.84 1.97
CA ALA A 72 0.73 -4.76 2.11
C ALA A 72 0.40 -5.93 3.05
N ALA A 73 -0.29 -5.63 4.15
CA ALA A 73 -0.71 -6.63 5.13
C ALA A 73 -1.81 -7.56 4.61
N ARG A 74 -2.83 -7.01 3.94
CA ARG A 74 -3.91 -7.80 3.28
C ARG A 74 -3.36 -8.77 2.23
N ASN A 75 -2.30 -8.39 1.52
CA ASN A 75 -1.73 -9.21 0.45
C ASN A 75 -0.52 -10.06 0.90
N GLY A 76 -0.11 -9.98 2.17
CA GLY A 76 0.97 -10.82 2.71
C GLY A 76 2.37 -10.38 2.26
N HIS A 77 2.55 -9.13 1.87
CA HIS A 77 3.81 -8.63 1.30
C HIS A 77 4.82 -8.23 2.37
N GLU A 78 5.47 -9.23 2.96
CA GLU A 78 6.37 -9.09 4.11
C GLU A 78 7.48 -8.04 3.92
N ALA A 79 8.16 -8.07 2.77
CA ALA A 79 9.24 -7.13 2.50
C ALA A 79 8.74 -5.67 2.49
N ILE A 80 7.52 -5.44 2.02
CA ILE A 80 6.92 -4.11 1.93
C ILE A 80 6.43 -3.66 3.31
N VAL A 81 5.81 -4.55 4.09
CA VAL A 81 5.45 -4.26 5.49
C VAL A 81 6.68 -3.83 6.29
N LYS A 82 7.79 -4.56 6.19
CA LYS A 82 9.06 -4.18 6.85
C LYS A 82 9.58 -2.82 6.37
N LEU A 83 9.55 -2.56 5.06
CA LEU A 83 10.01 -1.28 4.51
C LEU A 83 9.17 -0.10 4.98
N LEU A 84 7.84 -0.24 5.00
CA LEU A 84 6.93 0.80 5.46
C LEU A 84 7.10 1.06 6.96
N LEU A 85 7.19 0.01 7.79
CA LEU A 85 7.42 0.14 9.23
C LEU A 85 8.78 0.76 9.56
N ALA A 86 9.82 0.43 8.78
CA ALA A 86 11.17 0.98 8.96
C ALA A 86 11.23 2.51 8.77
N THR A 87 10.23 3.12 8.12
CA THR A 87 10.15 4.58 8.01
C THR A 87 9.81 5.26 9.33
N GLY A 88 9.23 4.53 10.30
CA GLY A 88 8.74 5.09 11.57
C GLY A 88 7.55 6.05 11.43
N LYS A 89 7.04 6.24 10.22
CA LYS A 89 5.96 7.17 9.87
C LYS A 89 4.64 6.47 9.56
N ALA A 90 4.66 5.14 9.48
CA ALA A 90 3.50 4.33 9.17
C ALA A 90 2.78 3.90 10.46
N ASP A 91 1.50 4.19 10.57
CA ASP A 91 0.62 3.79 11.67
C ASP A 91 0.12 2.35 11.46
N ALA A 92 0.66 1.44 12.25
CA ALA A 92 0.32 0.01 12.24
C ALA A 92 -1.09 -0.29 12.77
N ASP A 93 -1.66 0.60 13.57
CA ASP A 93 -2.99 0.44 14.19
C ASP A 93 -4.09 1.23 13.47
N SER A 94 -3.73 1.86 12.36
CA SER A 94 -4.63 2.62 11.51
C SER A 94 -5.84 1.78 11.05
N LYS A 95 -7.05 2.23 11.39
CA LYS A 95 -8.30 1.53 11.06
C LYS A 95 -8.91 2.00 9.76
N ASP A 96 -9.26 1.09 8.87
CA ASP A 96 -10.05 1.45 7.70
C ASP A 96 -11.45 1.99 8.09
N ALA A 97 -12.05 2.77 7.19
CA ALA A 97 -13.33 3.42 7.44
C ALA A 97 -14.52 2.47 7.22
N VAL A 98 -14.34 1.40 6.44
CA VAL A 98 -15.43 0.53 6.00
C VAL A 98 -15.74 -0.56 7.03
N TYR A 99 -14.72 -1.19 7.59
CA TYR A 99 -14.84 -2.32 8.51
C TYR A 99 -14.20 -2.06 9.86
N GLY A 100 -13.51 -0.92 10.05
CA GLY A 100 -12.78 -0.63 11.27
C GLY A 100 -11.57 -1.53 11.47
N ARG A 101 -11.06 -2.15 10.41
CA ARG A 101 -9.98 -3.14 10.48
C ARG A 101 -8.61 -2.49 10.43
N THR A 102 -7.70 -2.98 11.25
CA THR A 102 -6.28 -2.63 11.21
C THR A 102 -5.53 -3.47 10.16
N PRO A 103 -4.33 -3.06 9.72
CA PRO A 103 -3.45 -3.92 8.94
C PRO A 103 -3.31 -5.34 9.51
N LEU A 104 -3.19 -5.47 10.84
CA LEU A 104 -3.10 -6.77 11.52
C LEU A 104 -4.36 -7.63 11.30
N LEU A 105 -5.56 -7.04 11.42
CA LEU A 105 -6.82 -7.76 11.20
C LEU A 105 -6.97 -8.21 9.74
N TRP A 106 -6.49 -7.43 8.77
CA TRP A 106 -6.44 -7.84 7.37
C TRP A 106 -5.48 -9.01 7.14
N ALA A 107 -4.28 -8.96 7.73
CA ALA A 107 -3.33 -10.08 7.66
C ALA A 107 -3.90 -11.35 8.30
N ALA A 108 -4.59 -11.23 9.44
CA ALA A 108 -5.23 -12.34 10.13
C ALA A 108 -6.35 -12.97 9.30
N GLU A 109 -7.23 -12.17 8.69
CA GLU A 109 -8.30 -12.69 7.83
C GLU A 109 -7.74 -13.49 6.63
N LYS A 110 -6.60 -13.06 6.09
CA LYS A 110 -5.96 -13.70 4.93
C LYS A 110 -4.96 -14.80 5.31
N GLY A 111 -4.76 -15.06 6.61
CA GLY A 111 -3.86 -16.11 7.10
C GLY A 111 -2.37 -15.80 6.92
N HIS A 112 -2.00 -14.52 6.86
CA HIS A 112 -0.61 -14.10 6.68
C HIS A 112 0.16 -14.07 8.01
N GLU A 113 0.48 -15.25 8.54
CA GLU A 113 1.11 -15.42 9.85
C GLU A 113 2.43 -14.65 10.04
N THR A 114 3.24 -14.50 8.98
CA THR A 114 4.49 -13.75 9.06
C THR A 114 4.24 -12.26 9.28
N ILE A 115 3.19 -11.71 8.66
CA ILE A 115 2.78 -10.31 8.86
C ILE A 115 2.22 -10.10 10.25
N ILE A 116 1.43 -11.05 10.77
CA ILE A 116 0.87 -11.00 12.13
C ILE A 116 1.98 -10.92 13.19
N LYS A 117 3.14 -11.51 12.93
CA LYS A 117 4.29 -11.44 13.85
C LYS A 117 5.10 -10.13 13.71
N LEU A 118 4.90 -9.39 12.63
CA LEU A 118 5.63 -8.15 12.34
C LEU A 118 4.89 -6.89 12.79
N LEU A 119 3.56 -6.93 12.79
CA LEU A 119 2.66 -5.88 13.26
C LEU A 119 2.27 -6.13 14.71
#